data_AF-A0A2G4J8C7-F1
#
_entry.id   AF-A0A2G4J8C7-F1
#
_cell.length_a   1.000
_cell.length_b   1.000
_cell.length_c   1.000
_cell.angle_alpha   90.00
_cell.angle_beta   90.00
_cell.angle_gamma   90.00
#
_symmetry.space_group_name_H-M   'P 1'
#
loop_
_entity.id
_entity.type
_entity.pdbx_description
1 polymer ?
#
loop_
_entity_poly.entity_id
_entity_poly.type
_entity_poly.pdbx_seq_one_letter_code
_entity_poly.pdbx_strand_id
1 'polypeptide(L)'
;MKAIRNADIGGIRMFGILKFFYFLFQNARRLLDPNLNPLRHAPVYVRYIASILLFCFWCLAFGLYIGDPLSIPYNMLGHIAVISMAFITWAVFKQSTRIYGPRAGTQDWLRSPDRSSRCDEMTDEQRDARVKELSK
;
A
#
# COMPACT_ATOMS: atom_id res chain seq x y z
N MET A 1 29.57 -3.42 38.85
CA MET A 1 28.92 -4.41 37.95
C MET A 1 27.56 -3.94 37.39
N LYS A 2 27.39 -2.64 37.06
CA LYS A 2 26.11 -2.07 36.56
C LYS A 2 26.21 -1.48 35.14
N ALA A 3 27.42 -1.17 34.66
CA ALA A 3 27.65 -0.59 33.33
C ALA A 3 27.53 -1.60 32.16
N ILE A 4 27.91 -2.86 32.36
CA ILE A 4 27.94 -3.88 31.30
C ILE A 4 26.52 -4.27 30.83
N ARG A 5 25.50 -4.19 31.70
CA ARG A 5 24.09 -4.45 31.33
C ARG A 5 23.46 -3.35 30.46
N ASN A 6 23.94 -2.11 30.54
CA ASN A 6 23.33 -1.00 29.80
C ASN A 6 23.78 -0.95 28.33
N ALA A 7 24.97 -1.47 28.02
CA ALA A 7 25.49 -1.53 26.65
C ALA A 7 24.80 -2.61 25.80
N ASP A 8 24.51 -3.77 26.41
CA ASP A 8 23.85 -4.90 25.73
C ASP A 8 22.37 -4.59 25.40
N ILE A 9 21.68 -3.88 26.30
CA ILE A 9 20.31 -3.39 26.05
C ILE A 9 20.28 -2.33 24.93
N GLY A 10 21.34 -1.52 24.78
CA GLY A 10 21.46 -0.54 23.71
C GLY A 10 21.59 -1.16 22.31
N GLY A 11 22.41 -2.22 22.19
CA GLY A 11 22.62 -2.95 20.93
C GLY A 11 21.37 -3.70 20.43
N ILE A 12 20.65 -4.36 21.35
CA ILE A 12 19.42 -5.11 21.03
C ILE A 12 18.28 -4.15 20.62
N ARG A 13 18.16 -2.99 21.27
CA ARG A 13 17.15 -1.97 20.92
C ARG A 13 17.44 -1.30 19.59
N MET A 14 18.70 -1.02 19.28
CA MET A 14 19.09 -0.43 17.99
C MET A 14 18.84 -1.41 16.85
N PHE A 15 19.08 -2.71 17.06
CA PHE A 15 18.78 -3.76 16.08
C PHE A 15 17.27 -3.94 15.85
N GLY A 16 16.45 -3.84 16.91
CA GLY A 16 14.98 -3.90 16.80
C GLY A 16 14.38 -2.74 16.00
N ILE A 17 14.83 -1.51 16.25
CA ILE A 17 14.40 -0.31 15.53
C ILE A 17 14.82 -0.39 14.04
N LEU A 18 16.06 -0.81 13.77
CA LEU A 18 16.53 -1.05 12.39
C LEU A 18 15.69 -2.10 11.67
N LYS A 19 15.33 -3.20 12.34
CA LYS A 19 14.47 -4.24 11.76
C LYS A 19 13.06 -3.74 11.48
N PHE A 20 12.53 -2.87 12.33
CA PHE A 20 11.24 -2.23 12.12
C PHE A 20 11.26 -1.28 10.91
N PHE A 21 12.27 -0.42 10.79
CA PHE A 21 12.43 0.44 9.61
C PHE A 21 12.64 -0.37 8.33
N TYR A 22 13.43 -1.45 8.38
CA TYR A 22 13.60 -2.36 7.26
C TYR A 22 12.29 -3.03 6.85
N PHE A 23 11.47 -3.46 7.82
CA PHE A 23 10.15 -4.04 7.57
C PHE A 23 9.19 -3.01 6.95
N LEU A 24 9.12 -1.80 7.49
CA LEU A 24 8.34 -0.70 6.92
C LEU A 24 8.77 -0.42 5.48
N PHE A 25 10.07 -0.33 5.24
CA PHE A 25 10.62 -0.06 3.91
C PHE A 25 10.36 -1.21 2.93
N GLN A 26 10.42 -2.46 3.39
CA GLN A 26 10.08 -3.62 2.56
C GLN A 26 8.59 -3.63 2.20
N ASN A 27 7.70 -3.28 3.13
CA ASN A 27 6.27 -3.13 2.83
C ASN A 27 5.99 -1.94 1.91
N ALA A 28 6.69 -0.82 2.08
CA ALA A 28 6.61 0.31 1.16
C ALA A 28 7.05 -0.10 -0.26
N ARG A 29 8.16 -0.86 -0.39
CA ARG A 29 8.59 -1.43 -1.68
C ARG A 29 7.55 -2.37 -2.28
N ARG A 30 6.88 -3.20 -1.47
CA ARG A 30 5.78 -4.07 -1.94
C ARG A 30 4.56 -3.29 -2.43
N LEU A 31 4.27 -2.14 -1.83
CA LEU A 31 3.20 -1.24 -2.29
C LEU A 31 3.57 -0.53 -3.61
N LEU A 32 4.86 -0.22 -3.79
CA LEU A 32 5.39 0.39 -5.03
C LEU A 32 5.55 -0.63 -6.16
N ASP A 33 5.72 -1.92 -5.85
CA ASP A 33 5.82 -2.98 -6.83
C ASP A 33 4.51 -3.10 -7.63
N PRO A 34 4.54 -2.85 -8.95
CA PRO A 34 3.32 -2.81 -9.74
C PRO A 34 2.56 -4.15 -9.77
N ASN A 35 3.21 -5.27 -9.45
CA ASN A 35 2.61 -6.60 -9.43
C ASN A 35 1.90 -6.95 -8.11
N LEU A 36 2.35 -6.37 -7.00
CA LEU A 36 1.86 -6.63 -5.63
C LEU A 36 1.00 -5.49 -5.07
N ASN A 37 0.93 -4.36 -5.78
CA ASN A 37 0.15 -3.21 -5.35
C ASN A 37 -1.36 -3.52 -5.34
N PRO A 38 -2.09 -3.24 -4.25
CA PRO A 38 -3.56 -3.34 -4.22
C PRO A 38 -4.27 -2.52 -5.31
N LEU A 39 -3.61 -1.49 -5.86
CA LEU A 39 -4.11 -0.70 -6.98
C LEU A 39 -3.78 -1.28 -8.37
N ARG A 40 -3.25 -2.51 -8.47
CA ARG A 40 -2.82 -3.09 -9.76
C ARG A 40 -3.90 -3.10 -10.83
N HIS A 41 -5.15 -3.31 -10.42
CA HIS A 41 -6.28 -3.44 -11.33
C HIS A 41 -6.85 -2.08 -11.78
N ALA A 42 -6.40 -0.97 -11.16
CA ALA A 42 -6.75 0.36 -11.61
C ALA A 42 -5.95 0.73 -12.87
N PRO A 43 -6.55 1.50 -13.81
CA PRO A 43 -5.85 1.94 -15.00
C PRO A 43 -4.62 2.78 -14.65
N VAL A 44 -3.59 2.71 -15.49
CA VAL A 44 -2.25 3.25 -15.23
C VAL A 44 -2.29 4.71 -14.78
N TYR A 45 -3.11 5.55 -15.41
CA TYR A 45 -3.25 6.96 -15.04
C TYR A 45 -3.79 7.17 -13.62
N VAL A 46 -4.77 6.37 -13.17
CA VAL A 46 -5.37 6.47 -11.82
C VAL A 46 -4.35 6.07 -10.77
N ARG A 47 -3.52 5.07 -11.05
CA ARG A 47 -2.46 4.61 -10.14
C ARG A 47 -1.45 5.72 -9.87
N TYR A 48 -1.02 6.43 -10.91
CA TYR A 48 -0.08 7.55 -10.78
C TYR A 48 -0.71 8.76 -10.09
N ILE A 49 -1.94 9.13 -10.45
CA ILE A 49 -2.61 10.27 -9.81
C ILE A 49 -2.88 9.99 -8.33
N ALA A 50 -3.33 8.77 -7.99
CA ALA A 50 -3.56 8.37 -6.61
C ALA A 50 -2.28 8.40 -5.78
N SER A 51 -1.14 7.92 -6.31
CA SER A 51 0.13 7.96 -5.58
C SER A 51 0.68 9.39 -5.42
N ILE A 52 0.56 10.24 -6.45
CA ILE A 52 0.98 11.65 -6.39
C ILE A 52 0.13 12.43 -5.38
N LEU A 53 -1.20 12.28 -5.42
CA LEU A 53 -2.11 12.95 -4.46
C LEU A 53 -1.84 12.48 -3.04
N LEU A 54 -1.66 11.17 -2.84
CA LEU A 54 -1.31 10.62 -1.53
C LEU A 54 -0.03 11.28 -1.02
N PHE A 55 1.03 11.30 -1.84
CA PHE A 55 2.31 11.90 -1.48
C PHE A 55 2.17 13.39 -1.13
N CYS A 56 1.39 14.15 -1.91
CA CYS A 56 1.09 15.55 -1.63
C CYS A 56 0.43 15.74 -0.25
N PHE A 57 -0.59 14.94 0.07
CA PHE A 57 -1.23 15.01 1.39
C PHE A 57 -0.30 14.60 2.53
N TRP A 58 0.62 13.66 2.32
CA TRP A 58 1.67 13.33 3.29
C TRP A 58 2.62 14.51 3.51
N CYS A 59 3.03 15.21 2.44
CA CYS A 59 3.81 16.44 2.56
C CYS A 59 3.07 17.53 3.34
N LEU A 60 1.76 17.71 3.12
CA LEU A 60 0.94 18.68 3.86
C LEU A 60 0.79 18.29 5.34
N ALA A 61 0.56 17.01 5.63
CA ALA A 61 0.45 16.51 7.00
C ALA A 61 1.76 16.70 7.78
N PHE A 62 2.91 16.42 7.17
CA PHE A 62 4.22 16.68 7.79
C PHE A 62 4.54 18.18 7.88
N GLY A 63 4.10 18.99 6.91
CA GLY A 63 4.21 20.45 6.98
C GLY A 63 3.44 21.04 8.16
N LEU A 64 2.22 20.56 8.42
CA LEU A 64 1.43 20.92 9.59
C LEU A 64 2.01 20.38 10.90
N TYR A 65 2.72 19.25 10.85
CA TYR A 65 3.40 18.67 12.02
C TYR A 65 4.63 19.48 12.46
N ILE A 66 5.35 20.10 11.51
CA ILE A 66 6.56 20.90 11.78
C ILE A 66 6.24 22.39 12.01
N GLY A 67 5.02 22.84 11.68
CA GLY A 67 4.55 24.20 11.91
C GLY A 67 4.66 24.63 13.38
N ASP A 68 5.27 25.80 13.59
CA ASP A 68 5.64 26.47 14.85
C ASP A 68 5.17 25.81 16.18
N PRO A 69 6.06 25.18 16.97
CA PRO A 69 5.69 24.40 18.15
C PRO A 69 5.35 25.23 19.40
N LEU A 70 5.25 26.56 19.32
CA LEU A 70 5.10 27.44 20.48
C LEU A 70 3.72 27.41 21.15
N SER A 71 2.77 26.62 20.63
CA SER A 71 1.43 26.48 21.22
C SER A 71 1.05 25.01 21.41
N ILE A 72 0.78 24.62 22.66
CA ILE A 72 0.28 23.31 23.11
C ILE A 72 -0.84 22.73 22.20
N PRO A 73 -1.82 23.50 21.67
CA PRO A 73 -2.82 22.96 20.74
C PRO A 73 -2.27 22.53 19.37
N TYR A 74 -1.19 23.13 18.86
CA TYR A 74 -0.63 22.79 17.55
C TYR A 74 0.04 21.41 17.55
N ASN A 75 0.62 21.01 18.69
CA ASN A 75 1.21 19.67 18.83
C ASN A 75 0.13 18.56 18.71
N MET A 76 -1.03 18.74 19.35
CA MET A 76 -2.15 17.79 19.23
C MET A 76 -2.75 17.77 17.81
N LEU A 77 -2.82 18.92 17.14
CA LEU A 77 -3.33 19.04 15.78
C LEU A 77 -2.46 18.30 14.77
N GLY A 78 -1.13 18.37 14.91
CA GLY A 78 -0.19 17.60 14.10
C GLY A 78 -0.40 16.10 14.24
N HIS A 79 -0.61 15.60 15.46
CA HIS A 79 -0.90 14.18 15.70
C HIS A 79 -2.24 13.75 15.08
N ILE A 80 -3.30 14.57 15.19
CA ILE A 80 -4.60 14.30 14.57
C ILE A 80 -4.50 14.31 13.04
N ALA A 81 -3.70 15.20 12.46
CA ALA A 81 -3.45 15.25 11.02
C ALA A 81 -2.78 13.96 10.52
N VAL A 82 -1.74 13.48 11.22
CA VAL A 82 -1.06 12.22 10.84
C VAL A 82 -1.99 11.00 10.96
N ILE A 83 -2.78 10.93 12.04
CA ILE A 83 -3.71 9.81 12.25
C ILE A 83 -4.83 9.81 11.20
N SER A 84 -5.47 10.96 10.96
CA SER A 84 -6.53 11.08 9.94
C SER A 84 -6.02 10.73 8.55
N MET A 85 -4.78 11.09 8.22
CA MET A 85 -4.19 10.77 6.91
C MET A 85 -3.92 9.28 6.70
N ALA A 86 -3.61 8.53 7.76
CA ALA A 86 -3.53 7.07 7.70
C ALA A 86 -4.89 6.45 7.35
N PHE A 87 -5.99 6.96 7.91
CA PHE A 87 -7.35 6.53 7.58
C PHE A 87 -7.74 6.90 6.15
N ILE A 88 -7.39 8.11 5.68
CA ILE A 88 -7.64 8.52 4.30
C ILE A 88 -6.90 7.60 3.33
N THR A 89 -5.63 7.28 3.61
CA THR A 89 -4.83 6.33 2.80
C THR A 89 -5.53 4.97 2.69
N TRP A 90 -6.01 4.45 3.82
CA TRP A 90 -6.78 3.21 3.84
C TRP A 90 -8.10 3.31 3.05
N ALA A 91 -8.83 4.41 3.19
CA ALA A 91 -10.09 4.63 2.48
C ALA A 91 -9.88 4.73 0.96
N VAL A 92 -8.84 5.45 0.51
CA VAL A 92 -8.46 5.56 -0.90
C VAL A 92 -8.13 4.18 -1.47
N PHE A 93 -7.33 3.38 -0.75
CA PHE A 93 -6.99 2.02 -1.18
C PHE A 93 -8.19 1.07 -1.19
N LYS A 94 -9.09 1.20 -0.21
CA LYS A 94 -10.31 0.38 -0.16
C LYS A 94 -11.28 0.76 -1.27
N GLN A 95 -11.44 2.06 -1.55
CA GLN A 95 -12.30 2.56 -2.61
C GLN A 95 -11.74 2.20 -3.99
N SER A 96 -10.43 2.33 -4.21
CA SER A 96 -9.79 1.95 -5.48
C SER A 96 -9.96 0.44 -5.74
N THR A 97 -9.81 -0.38 -4.71
CA THR A 97 -10.01 -1.84 -4.81
C THR A 97 -11.49 -2.18 -5.04
N ARG A 98 -12.43 -1.39 -4.55
CA ARG A 98 -13.86 -1.60 -4.80
C ARG A 98 -14.28 -1.24 -6.23
N ILE A 99 -13.79 -0.11 -6.75
CA ILE A 99 -14.17 0.40 -8.08
C ILE A 99 -13.47 -0.38 -9.18
N TYR A 100 -12.15 -0.56 -9.05
CA TYR A 100 -11.31 -1.20 -10.06
C TYR A 100 -10.98 -2.65 -9.72
N GLY A 101 -11.56 -3.17 -8.65
CA GLY A 101 -11.44 -4.58 -8.28
C GLY A 101 -11.98 -5.48 -9.39
N PRO A 102 -11.33 -6.61 -9.64
CA PRO A 102 -11.91 -7.63 -10.49
C PRO A 102 -13.26 -8.10 -9.98
N ARG A 103 -14.20 -8.37 -10.88
CA ARG A 103 -15.41 -9.13 -10.51
C ARG A 103 -14.95 -10.50 -10.00
N ALA A 104 -15.46 -10.92 -8.84
CA ALA A 104 -15.13 -12.22 -8.26
C ALA A 104 -15.24 -13.32 -9.32
N GLY A 105 -14.18 -14.12 -9.50
CA GLY A 105 -14.15 -15.25 -10.46
C GLY A 105 -13.59 -14.98 -11.86
N THR A 106 -13.28 -13.74 -12.26
CA THR A 106 -12.75 -13.48 -13.62
C THR A 106 -11.22 -13.53 -13.76
N GLN A 107 -10.43 -13.32 -12.72
CA GLN A 107 -8.97 -13.10 -12.90
C GLN A 107 -8.13 -14.37 -12.94
N ASP A 108 -8.53 -15.40 -12.21
CA ASP A 108 -7.65 -16.55 -11.99
C ASP A 108 -7.42 -17.36 -13.27
N TRP A 109 -8.36 -17.32 -14.22
CA TRP A 109 -8.21 -17.98 -15.52
C TRP A 109 -7.68 -17.05 -16.62
N LEU A 110 -7.98 -15.74 -16.56
CA LEU A 110 -7.47 -14.73 -17.50
C LEU A 110 -5.98 -14.40 -17.28
N ARG A 111 -5.41 -14.85 -16.16
CA ARG A 111 -4.04 -14.56 -15.75
C ARG A 111 -3.26 -15.87 -15.61
N SER A 112 -2.09 -15.95 -16.22
CA SER A 112 -1.16 -17.07 -16.08
C SER A 112 -0.45 -17.05 -14.70
N PRO A 113 0.26 -18.12 -14.29
CA PRO A 113 1.00 -18.16 -13.02
C PRO A 113 2.07 -17.06 -12.88
N ASP A 114 2.67 -16.65 -14.00
CA ASP A 114 3.61 -15.53 -14.14
C ASP A 114 2.90 -14.15 -14.23
N ARG A 115 1.57 -14.14 -14.17
CA ARG A 115 0.69 -12.98 -14.24
C ARG A 115 0.69 -12.21 -15.56
N SER A 116 1.11 -12.82 -16.67
CA SER A 116 0.86 -12.31 -18.02
C SER A 116 -0.60 -12.56 -18.44
N SER A 117 -1.03 -11.94 -19.55
CA SER A 117 -2.36 -12.15 -20.10
C SER A 117 -2.45 -13.54 -20.71
N ARG A 118 -3.35 -14.38 -20.22
CA ARG A 118 -3.56 -15.73 -20.77
C ARG A 118 -4.35 -15.75 -22.09
N CYS A 119 -4.63 -14.57 -22.65
CA CYS A 119 -5.42 -14.38 -23.87
C CYS A 119 -4.78 -15.06 -25.09
N ASP A 120 -3.45 -15.14 -25.13
CA ASP A 120 -2.70 -15.66 -26.28
C ASP A 120 -2.40 -17.16 -26.16
N GLU A 121 -2.62 -17.73 -24.96
CA GLU A 121 -2.39 -19.16 -24.67
C GLU A 121 -3.67 -20.01 -24.75
N MET A 122 -4.84 -19.37 -24.70
CA MET A 122 -6.13 -20.07 -24.74
C MET A 122 -6.62 -20.27 -26.16
N THR A 123 -6.98 -21.51 -26.50
CA THR A 123 -7.73 -21.81 -27.73
C THR A 123 -9.14 -21.23 -27.63
N ASP A 124 -9.75 -20.89 -28.77
CA ASP A 124 -11.08 -20.29 -28.81
C ASP A 124 -12.14 -21.15 -28.11
N GLU A 125 -12.01 -22.48 -28.22
CA GLU A 125 -12.89 -23.45 -27.56
C GLU A 125 -12.83 -23.36 -26.02
N GLN A 126 -11.63 -23.15 -25.45
CA GLN A 126 -11.47 -22.99 -24.00
C GLN A 126 -12.08 -21.67 -23.51
N ARG A 127 -12.06 -20.61 -24.35
CA ARG A 127 -12.67 -19.31 -24.02
C ARG A 127 -14.20 -19.44 -23.95
N ASP A 128 -14.81 -20.08 -24.93
CA ASP A 128 -16.28 -20.25 -24.98
C ASP A 128 -16.82 -21.10 -23.84
N ALA A 129 -16.09 -22.16 -23.45
CA ALA A 129 -16.47 -23.01 -22.32
C ALA A 129 -16.50 -22.24 -20.99
N ARG A 130 -15.51 -21.37 -20.75
CA ARG A 130 -15.43 -20.56 -19.52
C ARG A 130 -16.45 -19.43 -19.51
N VAL A 131 -16.73 -18.80 -20.64
CA VAL A 131 -17.79 -17.79 -20.75
C VAL A 131 -19.14 -18.39 -20.37
N LYS A 132 -19.45 -19.63 -20.82
CA LYS A 132 -20.66 -20.34 -20.41
C LYS A 132 -20.72 -20.59 -18.90
N GLU A 133 -19.61 -21.01 -18.29
CA GLU A 133 -19.52 -21.23 -16.85
C GLU A 133 -19.75 -19.94 -16.04
N LEU A 134 -19.17 -18.82 -16.47
CA LEU A 134 -19.32 -17.51 -15.83
C LEU A 134 -20.70 -16.88 -16.04
N SER A 135 -21.41 -17.27 -17.10
CA SER A 135 -22.77 -16.82 -17.40
C SER A 135 -23.86 -17.56 -16.62
N LYS A 136 -23.49 -18.63 -15.91
CA LYS A 136 -24.38 -19.50 -15.15
C LYS A 136 -24.49 -19.06 -13.68
#